data_AF-A0A095SV37-F1
#
_entry.id   AF-A0A095SV37-F1
#
_cell.length_a   1.000
_cell.length_b   1.000
_cell.length_c   1.000
_cell.angle_alpha   90.00
_cell.angle_beta   90.00
_cell.angle_gamma   90.00
#
_symmetry.space_group_name_H-M   'P 1'
#
loop_
_entity.id
_entity.type
_entity.pdbx_description
1 polymer ?
#
loop_
_entity_poly.entity_id
_entity_poly.type
_entity_poly.pdbx_seq_one_letter_code
_entity_poly.pdbx_strand_id
1 'polypeptide(L)'
;MLKINQKTKEIISFIFLFSFSFLYFFLAKIGFEKQNINLNNVDKITSQVENRGIDYRHGSKGKRSKVFYIKLKNLNEKIGVYRMSKEYDDLISKINTNDKLTVYYKENNNDSENVNIDLIQIERNGIVLLDKKEYEKKESVLIYIGLIAGFLSIGYSLYYLRRKTSLFKKEKMKLTKKNVG
;
A
#
# COMPACT_ATOMS: atom_id res chain seq x y z
N MET A 1 -5.76 -1.76 45.07
CA MET A 1 -4.93 -1.95 43.86
C MET A 1 -4.72 -3.45 43.65
N LEU A 2 -5.37 -4.05 42.63
CA LEU A 2 -5.30 -5.51 42.39
C LEU A 2 -3.90 -5.92 41.94
N LYS A 3 -3.19 -6.74 42.72
CA LYS A 3 -1.90 -7.33 42.32
C LYS A 3 -2.13 -8.45 41.30
N ILE A 4 -2.01 -8.11 40.02
CA ILE A 4 -2.06 -9.07 38.92
C ILE A 4 -0.84 -10.00 39.02
N ASN A 5 -1.06 -11.32 39.00
CA ASN A 5 0.00 -12.33 38.98
C ASN A 5 0.83 -12.24 37.69
N GLN A 6 2.13 -12.51 37.79
CA GLN A 6 3.09 -12.50 36.68
C GLN A 6 2.63 -13.30 35.46
N LYS A 7 2.03 -14.48 35.66
CA LYS A 7 1.46 -15.29 34.56
C LYS A 7 0.38 -14.54 33.78
N THR A 8 -0.53 -13.89 34.48
CA THR A 8 -1.61 -13.12 33.86
C THR A 8 -1.05 -11.92 33.09
N LYS A 9 -0.03 -11.24 33.61
CA LYS A 9 0.68 -10.17 32.88
C LYS A 9 1.32 -10.66 31.59
N GLU A 10 1.96 -11.83 31.64
CA GLU A 10 2.61 -12.46 30.49
C GLU A 10 1.59 -12.86 29.40
N ILE A 11 0.44 -13.43 29.80
CA ILE A 11 -0.65 -13.79 28.90
C ILE A 11 -1.24 -12.54 28.24
N ILE A 12 -1.53 -11.49 29.01
CA ILE A 12 -2.03 -10.22 28.48
C ILE A 12 -1.05 -9.63 27.46
N SER A 13 0.25 -9.66 27.77
CA SER A 13 1.30 -9.18 26.85
C SER A 13 1.34 -10.00 25.56
N PHE A 14 1.20 -11.33 25.65
CA PHE A 14 1.12 -12.19 24.48
C PHE A 14 -0.11 -11.88 23.62
N ILE A 15 -1.30 -11.78 24.23
CA ILE A 15 -2.55 -11.46 23.52
C ILE A 15 -2.43 -10.11 22.83
N PHE A 16 -1.87 -9.11 23.51
CA PHE A 16 -1.64 -7.79 22.94
C PHE A 16 -0.67 -7.86 21.74
N LEU A 17 0.46 -8.55 21.86
CA LEU A 17 1.41 -8.73 20.75
C LEU A 17 0.80 -9.50 19.57
N PHE A 18 0.01 -10.54 19.85
CA PHE A 18 -0.70 -11.29 18.84
C PHE A 18 -1.79 -10.45 18.17
N SER A 19 -2.46 -9.55 18.90
CA SER A 19 -3.49 -8.68 18.33
C SER A 19 -2.97 -7.76 17.20
N PHE A 20 -1.68 -7.39 17.24
CA PHE A 20 -1.05 -6.61 16.16
C PHE A 20 -1.06 -7.35 14.82
N SER A 21 -1.01 -8.69 14.79
CA SER A 21 -1.07 -9.40 13.51
C SER A 21 -2.40 -9.18 12.80
N PHE A 22 -3.51 -9.08 13.54
CA PHE A 22 -4.82 -8.77 12.95
C PHE A 22 -4.83 -7.37 12.35
N LEU A 23 -4.21 -6.39 13.01
CA LEU A 23 -4.08 -5.03 12.46
C LEU A 23 -3.31 -5.06 11.12
N TYR A 24 -2.20 -5.79 11.06
CA TYR A 24 -1.41 -5.88 9.82
C TYR A 24 -2.13 -6.66 8.72
N PHE A 25 -2.83 -7.74 9.03
CA PHE A 25 -3.65 -8.45 8.04
C PHE A 25 -4.84 -7.61 7.57
N PHE A 26 -5.42 -6.78 8.45
CA PHE A 26 -6.44 -5.83 8.05
C PHE A 26 -5.90 -4.78 7.06
N LEU A 27 -4.69 -4.27 7.27
CA LEU A 27 -4.01 -3.41 6.29
C LEU A 27 -3.76 -4.13 4.96
N ALA A 28 -3.36 -5.40 4.99
CA ALA A 28 -3.21 -6.21 3.78
C ALA A 28 -4.54 -6.36 3.03
N LYS A 29 -5.65 -6.60 3.74
CA LYS A 29 -7.00 -6.66 3.16
C LYS A 29 -7.36 -5.36 2.42
N ILE A 30 -7.13 -4.20 3.05
CA ILE A 30 -7.35 -2.90 2.40
C ILE A 30 -6.50 -2.79 1.12
N GLY A 31 -5.25 -3.23 1.16
CA GLY A 31 -4.37 -3.26 -0.02
C GLY A 31 -4.92 -4.12 -1.16
N PHE A 32 -5.44 -5.32 -0.85
CA PHE A 32 -6.05 -6.20 -1.86
C PHE A 32 -7.28 -5.58 -2.53
N GLU A 33 -8.15 -4.94 -1.75
CA GLU A 33 -9.33 -4.25 -2.27
C GLU A 33 -8.94 -3.10 -3.22
N LYS A 34 -7.86 -2.38 -2.89
CA LYS A 34 -7.34 -1.30 -3.75
C LYS A 34 -6.61 -1.78 -5.00
N GLN A 35 -5.97 -2.95 -4.95
CA GLN A 35 -5.24 -3.52 -6.08
C GLN A 35 -6.19 -4.05 -7.16
N ASN A 36 -7.32 -4.67 -6.80
CA ASN A 36 -8.17 -5.36 -7.77
C ASN A 36 -9.13 -4.41 -8.51
N ILE A 37 -8.57 -3.43 -9.24
CA ILE A 37 -9.37 -2.41 -9.91
C ILE A 37 -9.96 -2.94 -11.22
N ASN A 38 -11.26 -2.74 -11.34
CA ASN A 38 -11.99 -2.88 -12.59
C ASN A 38 -12.03 -1.53 -13.31
N LEU A 39 -11.52 -1.47 -14.54
CA LEU A 39 -11.54 -0.26 -15.37
C LEU A 39 -12.95 0.23 -15.72
N ASN A 40 -13.96 -0.65 -15.59
CA ASN A 40 -15.36 -0.28 -15.80
C ASN A 40 -15.96 0.51 -14.63
N ASN A 41 -15.28 0.53 -13.48
CA ASN A 41 -15.77 1.14 -12.24
C ASN A 41 -14.97 2.38 -11.84
N VAL A 42 -14.24 3.00 -12.78
CA VAL A 42 -13.40 4.17 -12.53
C VAL A 42 -13.69 5.25 -13.57
N ASP A 43 -13.28 6.48 -13.28
CA ASP A 43 -13.51 7.61 -14.15
C ASP A 43 -12.72 7.44 -15.45
N LYS A 44 -13.37 7.78 -16.56
CA LYS A 44 -12.82 7.62 -17.90
C LYS A 44 -13.07 8.89 -18.71
N ILE A 45 -12.02 9.44 -19.28
CA ILE A 45 -12.11 10.59 -20.17
C ILE A 45 -11.28 10.37 -21.44
N THR A 46 -11.86 10.70 -22.59
CA THR A 46 -11.12 10.76 -23.85
C THR A 46 -11.00 12.21 -24.28
N SER A 47 -9.78 12.73 -24.31
CA SER A 47 -9.54 14.13 -24.65
C SER A 47 -8.13 14.35 -25.19
N GLN A 48 -7.89 15.56 -25.67
CA GLN A 48 -6.61 15.96 -26.22
C GLN A 48 -5.67 16.40 -25.10
N VAL A 49 -4.41 15.98 -25.17
CA VAL A 49 -3.35 16.42 -24.24
C VAL A 49 -3.06 17.89 -24.49
N GLU A 50 -3.36 18.72 -23.49
CA GLU A 50 -3.03 20.15 -23.47
C GLU A 50 -1.57 20.35 -23.04
N ASN A 51 -1.15 19.66 -21.98
CA ASN A 51 0.19 19.77 -21.43
C ASN A 51 0.60 18.43 -20.81
N ARG A 52 1.90 18.14 -20.77
CA ARG A 52 2.48 16.97 -20.12
C ARG A 52 3.85 17.33 -19.58
N GLY A 53 4.34 16.55 -18.64
CA GLY A 53 5.72 16.69 -18.22
C GLY A 53 6.00 16.01 -16.90
N ILE A 54 7.12 16.38 -16.32
CA ILE A 54 7.48 16.01 -14.96
C ILE A 54 7.27 17.23 -14.08
N ASP A 55 6.60 17.04 -12.96
CA ASP A 55 6.38 18.10 -11.96
C ASP A 55 6.56 17.51 -10.55
N TYR A 56 6.62 18.38 -9.55
CA TYR A 56 6.57 17.99 -8.14
C TYR A 56 5.13 18.09 -7.64
N ARG A 57 4.56 16.93 -7.29
CA ARG A 57 3.32 16.88 -6.51
C ARG A 57 3.61 17.35 -5.08
N HIS A 58 2.78 18.23 -4.58
CA HIS A 58 2.68 18.62 -3.18
C HIS A 58 1.57 17.78 -2.55
N GLY A 59 1.93 16.77 -1.76
CA GLY A 59 0.95 15.98 -1.02
C GLY A 59 0.39 16.72 0.19
N SER A 60 -0.70 16.22 0.78
CA SER A 60 -1.43 16.84 1.91
C SER A 60 -0.62 17.08 3.21
N LYS A 61 0.66 16.67 3.26
CA LYS A 61 1.59 16.92 4.38
C LYS A 61 2.84 17.71 3.95
N GLY A 62 2.76 18.47 2.85
CA GLY A 62 3.87 19.23 2.29
C GLY A 62 4.99 18.37 1.66
N LYS A 63 4.80 17.04 1.60
CA LYS A 63 5.78 16.14 0.97
C LYS A 63 5.79 16.38 -0.53
N ARG A 64 6.97 16.68 -1.06
CA ARG A 64 7.20 16.80 -2.49
C ARG A 64 7.56 15.46 -3.09
N SER A 65 6.98 15.15 -4.24
CA SER A 65 7.32 13.93 -4.99
C SER A 65 7.31 14.21 -6.48
N LYS A 66 8.41 13.86 -7.14
CA LYS A 66 8.51 13.92 -8.60
C LYS A 66 7.51 12.92 -9.20
N VAL A 67 6.68 13.40 -10.12
CA VAL A 67 5.63 12.65 -10.81
C VAL A 67 5.63 13.02 -12.30
N PHE A 68 5.20 12.10 -13.15
CA PHE A 68 4.81 12.44 -14.52
C PHE A 68 3.35 12.88 -14.50
N TYR A 69 3.01 13.97 -15.17
CA TYR A 69 1.65 14.46 -15.29
C TYR A 69 1.24 14.64 -16.75
N ILE A 70 -0.08 14.60 -16.96
CA ILE A 70 -0.79 15.02 -18.15
C ILE A 70 -1.93 15.95 -17.73
N LYS A 71 -2.19 16.96 -18.55
CA LYS A 71 -3.35 17.84 -18.49
C LYS A 71 -4.13 17.67 -19.78
N LEU A 72 -5.42 17.38 -19.67
CA LEU A 72 -6.31 17.20 -20.80
C LEU A 72 -7.19 18.43 -20.97
N LYS A 73 -7.56 18.78 -22.20
CA LYS A 73 -8.39 19.97 -22.47
C LYS A 73 -9.73 19.98 -21.72
N ASN A 74 -10.33 18.81 -21.51
CA ASN A 74 -11.64 18.66 -20.87
C ASN A 74 -11.52 18.20 -19.40
N LEU A 75 -10.37 18.41 -18.78
CA LEU A 75 -10.16 18.07 -17.38
C LEU A 75 -9.44 19.22 -16.67
N ASN A 76 -10.06 19.73 -15.60
CA ASN A 76 -9.57 20.90 -14.89
C ASN A 76 -8.32 20.61 -14.04
N GLU A 77 -8.06 19.34 -13.71
CA GLU A 77 -6.92 18.91 -12.91
C GLU A 77 -5.79 18.29 -13.74
N LYS A 78 -4.57 18.35 -13.20
CA LYS A 78 -3.44 17.55 -13.69
C LYS A 78 -3.58 16.14 -13.11
N ILE A 79 -3.61 15.13 -13.98
CA ILE A 79 -3.52 13.73 -13.57
C ILE A 79 -2.10 13.24 -13.80
N GLY A 80 -1.56 12.43 -12.91
CA GLY A 80 -0.20 11.93 -13.01
C GLY A 80 0.02 10.56 -12.40
N VAL A 81 1.21 10.04 -12.62
CA VAL A 81 1.67 8.77 -12.07
C VAL A 81 2.94 8.97 -11.24
N TYR A 82 2.93 8.35 -10.08
CA TYR A 82 4.09 8.26 -9.20
C TYR A 82 4.81 6.92 -9.42
N ARG A 83 6.11 6.99 -9.69
CA ARG A 83 7.02 5.84 -9.70
C ARG A 83 8.04 5.97 -8.59
N MET A 84 8.41 4.85 -7.97
CA MET A 84 9.53 4.85 -7.03
C MET A 84 10.86 5.08 -7.73
N SER A 85 11.06 4.55 -8.95
CA SER A 85 12.29 4.71 -9.74
C SER A 85 12.55 6.14 -10.22
N LYS A 86 11.51 7.00 -10.30
CA LYS A 86 11.58 8.37 -10.84
C LYS A 86 11.91 8.47 -12.33
N GLU A 87 11.89 7.34 -13.03
CA GLU A 87 12.10 7.23 -14.46
C GLU A 87 10.77 7.35 -15.20
N TYR A 88 10.70 8.32 -16.13
CA TYR A 88 9.49 8.65 -16.87
C TYR A 88 9.73 8.84 -18.37
N ASP A 89 10.94 8.52 -18.85
CA ASP A 89 11.35 8.78 -20.23
C ASP A 89 10.52 7.98 -21.25
N ASP A 90 10.04 6.80 -20.85
CA ASP A 90 9.08 6.01 -21.62
C ASP A 90 7.74 6.74 -21.81
N LEU A 91 7.20 7.37 -20.77
CA LEU A 91 5.96 8.14 -20.88
C LEU A 91 6.19 9.45 -21.64
N ILE A 92 7.35 10.09 -21.44
CA ILE A 92 7.72 11.30 -22.16
C ILE A 92 7.89 11.06 -23.65
N SER A 93 8.42 9.90 -24.06
CA SER A 93 8.61 9.56 -25.47
C SER A 93 7.31 9.08 -26.12
N LYS A 94 6.43 8.40 -25.37
CA LYS A 94 5.18 7.85 -25.90
C LYS A 94 4.07 8.88 -26.02
N ILE A 95 3.97 9.84 -25.10
CA ILE A 95 2.87 10.81 -25.00
C ILE A 95 3.35 12.17 -25.47
N ASN A 96 2.65 12.81 -26.39
CA ASN A 96 2.91 14.15 -26.88
C ASN A 96 1.72 15.08 -26.62
N THR A 97 2.00 16.38 -26.60
CA THR A 97 0.94 17.40 -26.66
C THR A 97 0.15 17.23 -27.95
N ASN A 98 -1.15 17.55 -27.89
CA ASN A 98 -2.11 17.35 -28.97
C ASN A 98 -2.51 15.91 -29.28
N ASP A 99 -1.94 14.90 -28.63
CA ASP A 99 -2.41 13.52 -28.75
C ASP A 99 -3.82 13.38 -28.18
N LYS A 100 -4.66 12.57 -28.84
CA LYS A 100 -5.95 12.14 -28.29
C LYS A 100 -5.75 10.87 -27.47
N LEU A 101 -5.96 10.97 -26.17
CA LEU A 101 -5.77 9.88 -25.22
C LEU A 101 -7.07 9.55 -24.49
N THR A 102 -7.22 8.28 -24.15
CA THR A 102 -8.21 7.80 -23.20
C THR A 102 -7.50 7.56 -21.87
N VAL A 103 -7.96 8.22 -20.82
CA VAL A 103 -7.35 8.17 -19.49
C VAL A 103 -8.35 7.59 -18.50
N TYR A 104 -7.91 6.62 -17.72
CA TYR A 104 -8.65 6.00 -16.63
C TYR A 104 -8.00 6.43 -15.32
N TYR A 105 -8.79 6.98 -14.40
CA TYR A 105 -8.29 7.54 -13.16
C TYR A 105 -9.35 7.44 -12.06
N LYS A 106 -8.97 7.74 -10.82
CA LYS A 106 -9.91 8.00 -9.74
C LYS A 106 -9.86 9.48 -9.40
N GLU A 107 -11.00 10.13 -9.32
CA GLU A 107 -11.07 11.49 -8.79
C GLU A 107 -10.49 11.55 -7.37
N ASN A 108 -9.73 12.62 -7.12
CA ASN A 108 -9.16 12.91 -5.81
C ASN A 108 -9.79 14.19 -5.27
N ASN A 109 -10.60 14.06 -4.22
CA ASN A 109 -11.29 15.19 -3.59
C ASN A 109 -10.38 16.07 -2.71
N ASN A 110 -9.06 15.96 -2.87
CA ASN A 110 -8.11 16.69 -2.05
C ASN A 110 -7.56 17.91 -2.80
N ASP A 111 -8.24 19.04 -2.63
CA ASP A 111 -7.88 20.33 -3.23
C ASP A 111 -6.48 20.84 -2.86
N SER A 112 -5.85 20.28 -1.80
CA SER A 112 -4.48 20.64 -1.42
C SER A 112 -3.42 20.06 -2.36
N GLU A 113 -3.79 19.14 -3.26
CA GLU A 113 -2.88 18.48 -4.18
C GLU A 113 -2.93 19.10 -5.58
N ASN A 114 -1.77 19.54 -6.06
CA ASN A 114 -1.66 20.13 -7.40
C ASN A 114 -1.66 19.11 -8.54
N VAL A 115 -1.54 17.81 -8.23
CA VAL A 115 -1.56 16.70 -9.20
C VAL A 115 -2.26 15.50 -8.58
N ASN A 116 -3.33 15.04 -9.20
CA ASN A 116 -3.99 13.78 -8.88
C ASN A 116 -3.11 12.61 -9.34
N ILE A 117 -2.58 11.80 -8.41
CA ILE A 117 -1.68 10.69 -8.75
C ILE A 117 -2.37 9.33 -8.89
N ASP A 118 -3.70 9.33 -8.95
CA ASP A 118 -4.50 8.12 -9.10
C ASP A 118 -4.86 7.87 -10.57
N LEU A 119 -3.88 8.12 -11.44
CA LEU A 119 -3.86 7.65 -12.82
C LEU A 119 -3.70 6.13 -12.86
N ILE A 120 -4.67 5.44 -13.47
CA ILE A 120 -4.69 3.98 -13.56
C ILE A 120 -4.13 3.52 -14.91
N GLN A 121 -4.66 4.03 -16.02
CA GLN A 121 -4.32 3.56 -17.36
C GLN A 121 -4.42 4.69 -18.39
N ILE A 122 -3.54 4.64 -19.39
CA ILE A 122 -3.58 5.52 -20.57
C ILE A 122 -3.65 4.65 -21.81
N GLU A 123 -4.57 4.97 -22.71
CA GLU A 123 -4.69 4.36 -24.04
C GLU A 123 -4.63 5.41 -25.14
N ARG A 124 -4.12 5.01 -26.31
CA ARG A 124 -4.22 5.75 -27.57
C ARG A 124 -4.72 4.79 -28.64
N ASN A 125 -5.89 5.07 -29.21
CA ASN A 125 -6.47 4.25 -30.29
C ASN A 125 -6.53 2.74 -29.95
N GLY A 126 -6.87 2.41 -28.69
CA GLY A 126 -6.90 1.02 -28.20
C GLY A 126 -5.55 0.43 -27.81
N ILE A 127 -4.43 1.13 -28.04
CA ILE A 127 -3.10 0.72 -27.59
C ILE A 127 -2.85 1.26 -26.18
N VAL A 128 -2.53 0.37 -25.24
CA VAL A 128 -2.20 0.73 -23.86
C VAL A 128 -0.79 1.35 -23.81
N LEU A 129 -0.69 2.60 -23.38
CA LEU A 129 0.57 3.33 -23.19
C LEU A 129 1.08 3.22 -21.75
N LEU A 130 0.16 3.19 -20.78
CA LEU A 130 0.40 2.96 -19.35
C LEU A 130 -0.60 1.90 -18.89
N ASP A 131 -0.11 0.74 -18.43
CA ASP A 131 -0.93 -0.40 -18.02
C ASP A 131 -1.37 -0.24 -16.56
N LYS A 132 -2.63 -0.57 -16.27
CA LYS A 132 -3.18 -0.62 -14.91
C LYS A 132 -2.32 -1.40 -13.92
N LYS A 133 -1.56 -2.40 -14.37
CA LYS A 133 -0.62 -3.18 -13.54
C LYS A 133 0.38 -2.31 -12.79
N GLU A 134 0.75 -1.16 -13.34
CA GLU A 134 1.64 -0.21 -12.65
C GLU A 134 0.97 0.38 -11.41
N TYR A 135 -0.29 0.78 -11.54
CA TYR A 135 -1.11 1.22 -10.41
C TYR A 135 -1.31 0.08 -9.39
N GLU A 136 -1.65 -1.13 -9.87
CA GLU A 136 -1.83 -2.31 -9.01
C GLU A 136 -0.55 -2.63 -8.21
N LYS A 137 0.63 -2.48 -8.84
CA LYS A 137 1.93 -2.67 -8.18
C LYS A 137 2.22 -1.60 -7.13
N LYS A 138 1.80 -0.35 -7.35
CA LYS A 138 1.91 0.72 -6.34
C LYS A 138 1.08 0.38 -5.09
N GLU A 139 -0.15 -0.10 -5.28
CA GLU A 139 -1.05 -0.45 -4.16
C GLU A 139 -0.65 -1.76 -3.46
N SER A 140 0.02 -2.68 -4.15
CA SER A 140 0.46 -3.96 -3.56
C SER A 140 1.51 -3.81 -2.45
N VAL A 141 2.18 -2.65 -2.35
CA VAL A 141 3.13 -2.36 -1.26
C VAL A 141 2.46 -2.53 0.12
N LEU A 142 1.21 -2.10 0.28
CA LEU A 142 0.46 -2.27 1.53
C LEU A 142 0.18 -3.74 1.84
N ILE A 143 -0.05 -4.55 0.81
CA ILE A 143 -0.27 -5.99 0.94
C ILE A 143 0.98 -6.65 1.49
N TYR A 144 2.14 -6.38 0.89
CA TYR A 144 3.41 -6.95 1.34
C TYR A 144 3.75 -6.53 2.77
N ILE A 145 3.58 -5.24 3.12
CA ILE A 145 3.79 -4.74 4.48
C ILE A 145 2.87 -5.46 5.46
N GLY A 146 1.58 -5.56 5.15
CA GLY A 146 0.59 -6.18 6.03
C GLY A 146 0.82 -7.69 6.23
N LEU A 147 1.17 -8.43 5.16
CA LEU A 147 1.45 -9.85 5.27
C LEU A 147 2.76 -10.12 6.04
N ILE A 148 3.86 -9.46 5.66
CA ILE A 148 5.18 -9.67 6.29
C ILE A 148 5.11 -9.26 7.77
N ALA A 149 4.61 -8.06 8.08
CA ALA A 149 4.51 -7.60 9.46
C ALA A 149 3.52 -8.45 10.27
N GLY A 150 2.44 -8.92 9.66
CA GLY A 150 1.48 -9.84 10.29
C GLY A 150 2.13 -11.15 10.71
N PHE A 151 2.84 -11.83 9.80
CA PHE A 151 3.55 -13.07 10.12
C PHE A 151 4.70 -12.86 11.12
N LEU A 152 5.47 -11.78 11.00
CA LEU A 152 6.52 -11.45 11.98
C LEU A 152 5.94 -11.20 13.37
N SER A 153 4.78 -10.57 13.48
CA SER A 153 4.08 -10.34 14.75
C SER A 153 3.62 -11.66 15.39
N ILE A 154 3.13 -12.61 14.59
CA ILE A 154 2.82 -13.97 15.06
C ILE A 154 4.09 -14.68 15.52
N GLY A 155 5.15 -14.68 14.70
CA GLY A 155 6.43 -15.31 15.04
C GLY A 155 7.02 -14.75 16.34
N TYR A 156 6.99 -13.42 16.50
CA TYR A 156 7.49 -12.75 17.70
C TYR A 156 6.63 -13.03 18.94
N SER A 157 5.30 -13.03 18.80
CA SER A 157 4.41 -13.36 19.92
C SER A 157 4.61 -14.81 20.39
N LEU A 158 4.76 -15.77 19.47
CA LEU A 158 5.10 -17.16 19.80
C LEU A 158 6.50 -17.29 20.42
N TYR A 159 7.50 -16.56 19.91
CA TYR A 159 8.84 -16.51 20.50
C TYR A 159 8.80 -15.96 21.94
N TYR A 160 8.07 -14.87 22.16
CA TYR A 160 7.85 -14.28 23.48
C TYR A 160 7.21 -15.31 24.43
N LEU A 161 6.16 -15.99 23.98
CA LEU A 161 5.50 -17.04 24.75
C LEU A 161 6.49 -18.15 25.14
N ARG A 162 7.27 -18.67 24.19
CA ARG A 162 8.22 -19.77 24.43
C ARG A 162 9.39 -19.42 25.35
N ARG A 163 9.94 -18.20 25.26
CA ARG A 163 11.17 -17.81 25.97
C ARG A 163 10.92 -17.08 27.28
N LYS A 164 9.90 -16.24 27.35
CA LYS A 164 9.68 -15.33 28.47
C LYS A 164 8.58 -15.78 29.42
N THR A 165 7.65 -16.63 28.99
CA THR A 165 6.60 -17.07 29.93
C THR A 165 7.10 -18.11 30.92
N SER A 166 6.67 -17.96 32.16
CA SER A 166 6.86 -18.95 33.22
C SER A 166 6.08 -20.26 32.98
N LEU A 167 5.14 -20.26 32.02
CA LEU A 167 4.33 -21.42 31.61
C LEU A 167 5.18 -22.50 30.94
N PHE A 168 5.92 -22.15 29.87
CA PHE A 168 6.77 -23.11 29.15
C PHE A 168 8.06 -23.49 29.90
N LYS A 169 8.59 -22.61 30.77
CA LYS A 169 9.71 -22.97 31.65
C LYS A 169 9.36 -24.11 32.61
N LYS A 170 8.14 -24.11 33.16
CA LYS A 170 7.67 -25.18 34.07
C LYS A 170 7.40 -26.49 33.33
N GLU A 171 6.88 -26.47 32.11
CA GLU A 171 6.72 -27.67 31.29
C GLU A 171 8.06 -28.29 30.89
N LYS A 172 9.03 -27.48 30.43
CA LYS A 172 10.38 -27.98 30.12
C LYS A 172 11.03 -28.65 31.32
N MET A 173 10.92 -28.09 32.53
CA MET A 173 11.43 -28.70 33.76
C MET A 173 10.71 -30.00 34.14
N LYS A 174 9.40 -30.11 33.91
CA LYS A 174 8.65 -31.36 34.16
C LYS A 174 9.06 -32.47 33.18
N LEU A 175 9.27 -32.15 31.91
CA LEU A 175 9.71 -33.10 30.89
C LEU A 175 11.13 -33.61 31.14
N THR A 176 12.05 -32.73 31.55
CA THR A 176 13.41 -33.15 31.92
C THR A 176 13.41 -34.06 33.14
N LYS A 177 12.60 -33.78 34.16
CA LYS A 177 12.49 -34.66 35.34
C LYS A 177 11.87 -36.02 35.02
N LYS A 178 10.97 -36.12 34.04
CA LYS A 178 10.33 -37.38 33.63
C LYS A 178 11.27 -38.31 32.82
N ASN A 179 12.27 -37.75 32.14
CA ASN A 179 13.21 -38.53 31.32
C ASN A 179 14.48 -38.96 32.07
N VAL A 180 14.65 -38.57 33.34
CA VAL A 180 15.84 -38.85 34.18
C VAL A 180 15.49 -39.78 35.36
N GLY A 181 14.24 -40.24 35.45
CA GLY A 181 13.80 -41.29 36.39
C GLY A 181 13.31 -42.50 35.61
#